data_AF-T2M9F3-F1
#
_entry.id   AF-T2M9F3-F1
#
_cell.length_a   1.000
_cell.length_b   1.000
_cell.length_c   1.000
_cell.angle_alpha   90.00
_cell.angle_beta   90.00
_cell.angle_gamma   90.00
#
_symmetry.space_group_name_H-M   'P 1'
#
loop_
_entity.id
_entity.type
_entity.pdbx_description
1 polymer ?
#
loop_
_entity_poly.entity_id
_entity_poly.type
_entity_poly.pdbx_seq_one_letter_code
_entity_poly.pdbx_strand_id
1 'polypeptide(L)'
;KMEIVSGWVKLNNTLVDSINNEIYHSWNAVYLDQTWWLLDVVWASGYLDADMDFIRDYNEHYFLCDPEEFIYDHYPKDTFWQLLDEPMSNNAFKNLPFYSRNFFLSQMKPLTHSLGLIECKETEKLHLKFKITKSNVEYFTILYDMANNEVVNEGMRLYTTEKLLHIFIIIPHQGEFLLKLFEKTSKNVTSLLCGYIVKLKQNLKSSVFPKQYKQFQQGYVLYSPLQGHLIIGEKYKFKIALPGAVEMVVCLGGANSSWIPIGLNKDST
;
A
#
# COMPACT_ATOMS: atom_id res chain seq x y z
N LYS A 1 -8.69 15.00 34.01
CA LYS A 1 -9.03 16.26 33.26
C LYS A 1 -9.29 15.89 31.81
N MET A 2 -10.00 16.72 31.04
CA MET A 2 -10.27 16.48 29.63
C MET A 2 -10.14 17.80 28.85
N GLU A 3 -9.57 17.72 27.66
CA GLU A 3 -9.46 18.84 26.72
C GLU A 3 -10.01 18.40 25.35
N ILE A 4 -10.54 19.36 24.60
CA ILE A 4 -10.90 19.18 23.20
C ILE A 4 -9.74 19.69 22.37
N VAL A 5 -9.20 18.83 21.52
CA VAL A 5 -8.11 19.16 20.61
C VAL A 5 -8.69 19.28 19.21
N SER A 6 -8.34 20.33 18.50
CA SER A 6 -8.72 20.51 17.10
C SER A 6 -7.49 20.52 16.20
N GLY A 7 -7.65 20.07 14.96
CA GLY A 7 -6.57 20.00 14.00
C GLY A 7 -7.03 19.40 12.68
N TRP A 8 -6.10 18.79 11.97
CA TRP A 8 -6.31 18.24 10.64
C TRP A 8 -6.16 16.73 10.64
N VAL A 9 -6.96 16.06 9.82
CA VAL A 9 -6.91 14.61 9.68
C VAL A 9 -6.60 14.17 8.25
N LYS A 10 -5.98 12.99 8.12
CA LYS A 10 -5.79 12.31 6.84
C LYS A 10 -6.81 11.19 6.69
N LEU A 11 -7.53 11.21 5.57
CA LEU A 11 -8.45 10.13 5.20
C LEU A 11 -7.93 9.38 3.96
N ASN A 12 -8.49 8.20 3.72
CA ASN A 12 -8.22 7.44 2.49
C ASN A 12 -8.56 8.25 1.23
N ASN A 13 -9.65 9.02 1.25
CA ASN A 13 -10.14 9.77 0.10
C ASN A 13 -9.29 11.04 -0.18
N THR A 14 -8.59 11.58 0.82
CA THR A 14 -7.74 12.78 0.66
C THR A 14 -6.44 12.51 -0.11
N LEU A 15 -6.12 11.25 -0.42
CA LEU A 15 -5.01 10.95 -1.33
C LEU A 15 -5.31 11.41 -2.77
N VAL A 16 -6.57 11.37 -3.19
CA VAL A 16 -7.00 11.63 -4.58
C VAL A 16 -7.34 13.11 -4.79
N ASP A 17 -7.97 13.76 -3.81
CA ASP A 17 -8.50 15.12 -3.93
C ASP A 17 -7.47 16.21 -3.63
N SER A 18 -6.24 16.01 -4.09
CA SER A 18 -5.06 16.85 -3.86
C SER A 18 -4.52 16.79 -2.43
N ILE A 19 -3.19 16.81 -2.36
CA ILE A 19 -2.32 16.93 -1.18
C ILE A 19 -2.68 18.12 -0.24
N ASN A 20 -3.73 18.90 -0.58
CA ASN A 20 -4.15 20.13 0.09
C ASN A 20 -5.55 20.10 0.72
N ASN A 21 -6.35 19.02 0.57
CA ASN A 21 -7.66 18.94 1.24
C ASN A 21 -7.51 18.53 2.71
N GLU A 22 -7.05 19.50 3.49
CA GLU A 22 -6.98 19.52 4.93
C GLU A 22 -8.40 19.37 5.53
N ILE A 23 -8.74 18.17 5.99
CA ILE A 23 -10.01 17.94 6.70
C ILE A 23 -9.81 18.36 8.15
N TYR A 24 -10.57 19.37 8.58
CA TYR A 24 -10.52 19.83 9.96
C TYR A 24 -11.37 18.91 10.85
N HIS A 25 -10.80 18.40 11.93
CA HIS A 25 -11.48 17.52 12.89
C HIS A 25 -11.22 17.96 14.33
N SER A 26 -11.92 17.34 15.28
CA SER A 26 -11.67 17.54 16.70
C SER A 26 -11.83 16.23 17.44
N TRP A 27 -10.88 15.98 18.33
CA TRP A 27 -10.77 14.78 19.15
C TRP A 27 -10.54 15.17 20.61
N ASN A 28 -10.34 14.20 21.48
CA ASN A 28 -10.22 14.43 22.92
C ASN A 28 -8.82 14.07 23.42
N ALA A 29 -8.36 14.83 24.42
CA ALA A 29 -7.23 14.45 25.25
C ALA A 29 -7.71 14.29 26.69
N VAL A 30 -7.28 13.24 27.37
CA VAL A 30 -7.63 12.98 28.78
C VAL A 30 -6.38 12.83 29.63
N TYR A 31 -6.43 13.39 30.83
CA TYR A 31 -5.35 13.29 31.81
C TYR A 31 -5.68 12.21 32.83
N LEU A 32 -4.91 11.13 32.81
CA LEU A 32 -5.05 9.92 33.63
C LEU A 32 -3.66 9.52 34.17
N ASP A 33 -3.58 9.17 35.45
CA ASP A 33 -2.36 8.69 36.10
C ASP A 33 -1.11 9.54 35.83
N GLN A 34 -1.30 10.86 35.89
CA GLN A 34 -0.28 11.89 35.67
C GLN A 34 0.18 12.06 34.21
N THR A 35 -0.46 11.40 33.25
CA THR A 35 -0.12 11.45 31.82
C THR A 35 -1.32 11.88 30.97
N TRP A 36 -1.05 12.61 29.89
CA TRP A 36 -2.06 12.92 28.87
C TRP A 36 -2.13 11.81 27.83
N TRP A 37 -3.36 11.47 27.43
CA TRP A 37 -3.65 10.43 26.44
C TRP A 37 -4.56 11.00 25.35
N LEU A 38 -4.34 10.57 24.11
CA LEU A 38 -5.16 10.97 22.95
C LEU A 38 -6.25 9.93 22.70
N LEU A 39 -7.43 10.39 22.32
CA LEU A 39 -8.51 9.53 21.87
C LEU A 39 -9.40 10.25 20.86
N ASP A 40 -9.89 9.51 19.88
CA ASP A 40 -10.91 9.99 18.96
C ASP A 40 -12.18 9.16 19.14
N VAL A 41 -13.17 9.72 19.85
CA VAL A 41 -14.42 9.01 20.12
C VAL A 41 -15.26 8.77 18.86
N VAL A 42 -15.12 9.62 17.84
CA VAL A 42 -15.87 9.50 16.59
C VAL A 42 -15.31 8.31 15.82
N TRP A 43 -14.00 8.27 15.61
CA TRP A 43 -13.33 7.21 14.86
C TRP A 43 -13.21 5.90 15.67
N ALA A 44 -13.30 5.97 17.01
CA ALA A 44 -13.43 4.79 17.87
C ALA A 44 -14.83 4.15 17.80
N SER A 45 -15.86 4.89 17.40
CA SER A 45 -17.25 4.42 17.48
C SER A 45 -17.71 3.59 16.28
N GLY A 46 -17.14 3.83 15.10
CA GLY A 46 -17.56 3.20 13.85
C GLY A 46 -17.22 4.03 12.62
N TYR A 47 -17.93 3.77 11.52
CA TYR A 47 -17.76 4.47 10.24
C TYR A 47 -19.10 4.64 9.52
N LEU A 48 -19.14 5.49 8.50
CA LEU A 48 -20.28 5.61 7.58
C LEU A 48 -20.08 4.65 6.40
N ASP A 49 -21.10 3.87 6.06
CA ASP A 49 -21.07 3.04 4.85
C ASP A 49 -21.36 3.85 3.57
N ALA A 50 -21.49 3.15 2.44
CA ALA A 50 -21.72 3.78 1.15
C ALA A 50 -23.07 4.52 1.05
N ASP A 51 -24.05 4.11 1.87
CA ASP A 51 -25.38 4.71 1.93
C ASP A 51 -25.47 5.82 2.99
N MET A 52 -24.32 6.16 3.60
CA MET A 52 -24.17 7.14 4.68
C MET A 52 -24.82 6.71 6.00
N ASP A 53 -25.09 5.41 6.16
CA ASP A 53 -25.57 4.86 7.42
C ASP A 53 -24.40 4.64 8.38
N PHE A 54 -24.62 4.98 9.64
CA PHE A 54 -23.62 4.76 10.68
C PHE A 54 -23.56 3.28 11.06
N ILE A 55 -22.41 2.68 10.79
CA ILE A 55 -22.07 1.32 11.18
C ILE A 55 -21.20 1.38 12.43
N ARG A 56 -21.76 0.87 13.54
CA ARG A 56 -21.00 0.71 14.79
C ARG A 56 -19.95 -0.38 14.62
N ASP A 57 -18.69 0.02 14.64
CA ASP A 57 -17.52 -0.87 14.60
C ASP A 57 -16.50 -0.34 15.60
N TYR A 58 -16.56 -0.86 16.83
CA TYR A 58 -15.73 -0.35 17.91
C TYR A 58 -14.25 -0.55 17.59
N ASN A 59 -13.52 0.55 17.65
CA ASN A 59 -12.14 0.63 17.26
C ASN A 59 -11.27 1.08 18.43
N GLU A 60 -10.68 0.07 19.10
CA GLU A 60 -9.80 0.27 20.25
C GLU A 60 -8.52 1.05 19.93
N HIS A 61 -8.10 1.14 18.66
CA HIS A 61 -6.88 1.87 18.29
C HIS A 61 -7.01 3.36 18.60
N TYR A 62 -8.18 3.96 18.48
CA TYR A 62 -8.40 5.37 18.83
C TYR A 62 -8.80 5.58 20.30
N PHE A 63 -8.73 4.53 21.14
CA PHE A 63 -8.94 4.65 22.57
C PHE A 63 -7.60 4.68 23.30
N LEU A 64 -7.24 5.85 23.87
CA LEU A 64 -5.94 6.06 24.53
C LEU A 64 -4.77 5.70 23.58
N CYS A 65 -4.85 6.17 22.34
CA CYS A 65 -3.90 5.85 21.28
C CYS A 65 -2.51 6.39 21.63
N ASP A 66 -1.49 5.62 21.25
CA ASP A 66 -0.09 6.04 21.34
C ASP A 66 0.10 7.30 20.46
N PRO A 67 0.64 8.41 21.01
CA PRO A 67 0.98 9.60 20.24
C PRO A 67 1.79 9.33 18.97
N GLU A 68 2.71 8.35 18.99
CA GLU A 68 3.53 7.97 17.84
C GLU A 68 2.69 7.36 16.70
N GLU A 69 1.57 6.72 17.01
CA GLU A 69 0.64 6.20 16.00
C GLU A 69 -0.41 7.24 15.60
N PHE A 70 -0.94 7.98 16.57
CA PHE A 70 -2.02 8.97 16.38
C PHE A 70 -1.60 10.12 15.44
N ILE A 71 -0.33 10.54 15.46
CA ILE A 71 0.16 11.62 14.59
C ILE A 71 0.13 11.29 13.09
N TYR A 72 0.01 10.01 12.71
CA TYR A 72 -0.01 9.62 11.30
C TYR A 72 -1.29 10.03 10.57
N ASP A 73 -2.39 10.15 11.30
CA ASP A 73 -3.68 10.57 10.74
C ASP A 73 -4.32 11.77 11.47
N HIS A 74 -3.81 12.22 12.63
CA HIS A 74 -4.29 13.40 13.35
C HIS A 74 -3.15 14.40 13.66
N TYR A 75 -3.15 15.55 12.99
CA TYR A 75 -2.20 16.64 13.23
C TYR A 75 -2.87 17.80 13.98
N PRO A 76 -2.53 18.06 15.26
CA PRO A 76 -3.18 19.12 16.04
C PRO A 76 -2.79 20.51 15.57
N LYS A 77 -3.71 21.46 15.76
CA LYS A 77 -3.45 22.89 15.55
C LYS A 77 -2.40 23.46 16.49
N ASP A 78 -2.44 23.02 17.75
CA ASP A 78 -1.43 23.31 18.75
C ASP A 78 -0.48 22.12 18.85
N THR A 79 0.81 22.34 18.55
CA THR A 79 1.83 21.30 18.54
C THR A 79 2.04 20.64 19.89
N PHE A 80 1.64 21.29 21.00
CA PHE A 80 1.67 20.68 22.33
C PHE A 80 0.87 19.36 22.36
N TRP A 81 -0.28 19.32 21.69
CA TRP A 81 -1.17 18.14 21.69
C TRP A 81 -0.69 16.99 20.80
N GLN A 82 0.49 17.10 20.18
CA GLN A 82 1.11 15.94 19.56
C GLN A 82 1.55 14.94 20.61
N LEU A 83 1.91 15.41 21.82
CA LEU A 83 2.43 14.58 22.92
C LEU A 83 3.64 13.71 22.52
N LEU A 84 4.39 14.14 21.49
CA LEU A 84 5.63 13.52 21.04
C LEU A 84 6.82 14.20 21.71
N ASP A 85 7.85 13.41 22.01
CA ASP A 85 9.15 13.92 22.47
C ASP A 85 9.79 14.84 21.40
N GLU A 86 9.67 14.44 20.12
CA GLU A 86 10.07 15.23 18.96
C GLU A 86 8.85 15.57 18.10
N PRO A 87 8.30 16.80 18.20
CA PRO A 87 7.12 17.19 17.44
C PRO A 87 7.34 17.09 15.93
N MET A 88 6.40 16.44 15.24
CA MET A 88 6.33 16.38 13.80
C MET A 88 5.93 17.76 13.24
N SER A 89 6.63 18.20 12.19
CA SER A 89 6.22 19.42 11.47
C SER A 89 5.00 19.18 10.58
N ASN A 90 4.21 20.21 10.33
CA ASN A 90 3.07 20.14 9.40
C ASN A 90 3.50 19.69 8.00
N ASN A 91 4.68 20.11 7.53
CA ASN A 91 5.22 19.67 6.26
C ASN A 91 5.57 18.17 6.28
N ALA A 92 6.18 17.67 7.36
CA ALA A 92 6.45 16.24 7.52
C ALA A 92 5.14 15.44 7.52
N PHE A 93 4.15 15.87 8.31
CA PHE A 93 2.82 15.27 8.35
C PHE A 93 2.19 15.21 6.95
N LYS A 94 2.12 16.34 6.22
CA LYS A 94 1.57 16.39 4.85
C LYS A 94 2.23 15.40 3.92
N ASN A 95 3.54 15.24 4.03
CA ASN A 95 4.30 14.34 3.18
C ASN A 95 4.27 12.87 3.63
N LEU A 96 3.61 12.49 4.72
CA LEU A 96 3.45 11.08 5.08
C LEU A 96 2.52 10.34 4.09
N PRO A 97 2.74 9.03 3.86
CA PRO A 97 1.75 8.15 3.26
C PRO A 97 0.48 8.12 4.11
N PHE A 98 -0.62 7.69 3.52
CA PHE A 98 -1.80 7.32 4.31
C PHE A 98 -1.55 5.94 4.94
N TYR A 99 -1.66 5.85 6.25
CA TYR A 99 -1.74 4.58 6.97
C TYR A 99 -3.10 4.49 7.63
N SER A 100 -3.79 3.38 7.39
CA SER A 100 -5.03 3.07 8.10
C SER A 100 -4.73 2.46 9.46
N ARG A 101 -5.73 2.42 10.34
CA ARG A 101 -5.74 1.56 11.54
C ARG A 101 -5.18 0.15 11.30
N ASN A 102 -5.60 -0.52 10.22
CA ASN A 102 -5.21 -1.91 9.97
C ASN A 102 -3.71 -2.06 9.73
N PHE A 103 -3.03 -0.99 9.27
CA PHE A 103 -1.57 -0.96 9.17
C PHE A 103 -0.90 -1.16 10.53
N PHE A 104 -1.37 -0.41 11.54
CA PHE A 104 -0.87 -0.45 12.91
C PHE A 104 -1.27 -1.74 13.62
N LEU A 105 -2.52 -2.19 13.48
CA LEU A 105 -2.97 -3.50 14.01
C LEU A 105 -2.21 -4.69 13.40
N SER A 106 -1.74 -4.56 12.17
CA SER A 106 -0.87 -5.55 11.53
C SER A 106 0.60 -5.40 11.91
N GLN A 107 0.94 -4.43 12.78
CA GLN A 107 2.30 -4.08 13.20
C GLN A 107 3.24 -3.91 12.01
N MET A 108 2.69 -3.44 10.89
CA MET A 108 3.43 -3.27 9.65
C MET A 108 4.30 -2.02 9.75
N LYS A 109 5.49 -2.04 9.13
CA LYS A 109 6.36 -0.84 9.10
C LYS A 109 6.92 -0.64 7.69
N PRO A 110 6.90 0.59 7.16
CA PRO A 110 7.56 0.88 5.89
C PRO A 110 9.08 0.76 6.09
N LEU A 111 9.76 0.07 5.18
CA LEU A 111 11.23 -0.02 5.18
C LEU A 111 11.86 0.77 4.03
N THR A 112 11.06 1.13 3.03
CA THR A 112 11.45 2.05 1.96
C THR A 112 10.34 3.07 1.74
N HIS A 113 10.70 4.24 1.19
CA HIS A 113 9.78 5.32 0.84
C HIS A 113 8.89 5.76 2.01
N SER A 114 9.46 6.58 2.90
CA SER A 114 8.75 7.15 4.05
C SER A 114 7.82 8.31 3.69
N LEU A 115 7.84 8.77 2.43
CA LEU A 115 6.99 9.86 1.93
C LEU A 115 5.83 9.29 1.11
N GLY A 116 4.66 9.92 1.25
CA GLY A 116 3.43 9.56 0.55
C GLY A 116 3.48 9.85 -0.93
N LEU A 117 4.27 10.85 -1.35
CA LEU A 117 4.59 11.09 -2.76
C LEU A 117 5.92 10.41 -3.11
N ILE A 118 5.85 9.50 -4.08
CA ILE A 118 7.01 8.81 -4.66
C ILE A 118 7.21 9.38 -6.07
N GLU A 119 8.24 10.19 -6.26
CA GLU A 119 8.63 10.71 -7.57
C GLU A 119 9.64 9.78 -8.27
N CYS A 120 9.22 9.16 -9.36
CA CYS A 120 10.08 8.33 -10.21
C CYS A 120 10.61 9.15 -11.38
N LYS A 121 11.95 9.18 -11.54
CA LYS A 121 12.63 9.99 -12.57
C LYS A 121 12.81 9.24 -13.89
N GLU A 122 12.95 7.91 -13.87
CA GLU A 122 13.09 7.03 -15.03
C GLU A 122 12.37 5.69 -14.78
N THR A 123 12.35 4.76 -15.74
CA THR A 123 11.67 3.42 -15.71
C THR A 123 12.18 2.44 -14.63
N GLU A 124 12.78 2.97 -13.56
CA GLU A 124 13.16 2.22 -12.39
C GLU A 124 11.95 1.45 -11.87
N LYS A 125 12.18 0.16 -11.65
CA LYS A 125 11.24 -0.68 -10.93
C LYS A 125 11.11 -0.09 -9.54
N LEU A 126 9.97 0.51 -9.24
CA LEU A 126 9.68 0.99 -7.91
C LEU A 126 9.58 -0.22 -6.99
N HIS A 127 10.43 -0.28 -5.95
CA HIS A 127 10.44 -1.37 -4.97
C HIS A 127 10.08 -0.85 -3.58
N LEU A 128 8.83 -1.12 -3.17
CA LEU A 128 8.40 -0.91 -1.80
C LEU A 128 8.69 -2.15 -0.96
N LYS A 129 9.20 -1.94 0.25
CA LYS A 129 9.43 -2.99 1.25
C LYS A 129 8.72 -2.62 2.53
N PHE A 130 8.04 -3.59 3.13
CA PHE A 130 7.43 -3.45 4.43
C PHE A 130 7.86 -4.60 5.34
N LYS A 131 8.09 -4.29 6.62
CA LYS A 131 8.18 -5.33 7.66
C LYS A 131 6.77 -5.82 7.94
N ILE A 132 6.59 -7.13 7.95
CA ILE A 132 5.33 -7.82 8.30
C ILE A 132 5.55 -8.74 9.49
N THR A 133 4.49 -8.99 10.25
CA THR A 133 4.50 -9.89 11.43
C THR A 133 3.48 -11.03 11.31
N LYS A 134 2.38 -10.82 10.58
CA LYS A 134 1.33 -11.82 10.34
C LYS A 134 1.75 -12.80 9.25
N SER A 135 1.56 -14.10 9.51
CA SER A 135 1.86 -15.19 8.55
C SER A 135 0.62 -15.73 7.82
N ASN A 136 -0.60 -15.47 8.31
CA ASN A 136 -1.85 -16.04 7.79
C ASN A 136 -2.75 -15.00 7.09
N VAL A 137 -2.14 -14.07 6.33
CA VAL A 137 -2.85 -13.05 5.55
C VAL A 137 -2.31 -13.01 4.13
N GLU A 138 -3.18 -12.74 3.17
CA GLU A 138 -2.80 -12.46 1.79
C GLU A 138 -2.69 -10.95 1.60
N TYR A 139 -1.62 -10.50 0.95
CA TYR A 139 -1.46 -9.09 0.58
C TYR A 139 -1.73 -8.91 -0.90
N PHE A 140 -2.39 -7.82 -1.26
CA PHE A 140 -2.57 -7.44 -2.66
C PHE A 140 -2.61 -5.92 -2.79
N THR A 141 -2.38 -5.46 -4.01
CA THR A 141 -2.29 -4.04 -4.30
C THR A 141 -3.20 -3.64 -5.45
N ILE A 142 -3.65 -2.40 -5.41
CA ILE A 142 -4.34 -1.74 -6.52
C ILE A 142 -3.52 -0.52 -6.90
N LEU A 143 -3.17 -0.40 -8.18
CA LEU A 143 -2.63 0.81 -8.78
C LEU A 143 -3.72 1.42 -9.65
N TYR A 144 -4.15 2.63 -9.28
CA TYR A 144 -5.19 3.37 -9.98
C TYR A 144 -4.57 4.51 -10.77
N ASP A 145 -4.81 4.54 -12.07
CA ASP A 145 -4.47 5.68 -12.91
C ASP A 145 -5.48 6.80 -12.69
N MET A 146 -5.00 7.90 -12.12
CA MET A 146 -5.84 9.03 -11.75
C MET A 146 -6.32 9.83 -12.96
N ALA A 147 -5.56 9.82 -14.08
CA ALA A 147 -5.92 10.56 -15.27
C ALA A 147 -6.95 9.81 -16.12
N ASN A 148 -6.78 8.50 -16.27
CA ASN A 148 -7.67 7.66 -17.08
C ASN A 148 -8.80 6.99 -16.29
N ASN A 149 -8.80 7.15 -14.96
CA ASN A 149 -9.84 6.63 -14.06
C ASN A 149 -10.01 5.10 -14.17
N GLU A 150 -8.88 4.39 -14.22
CA GLU A 150 -8.83 2.93 -14.41
C GLU A 150 -7.80 2.25 -13.51
N VAL A 151 -7.98 0.94 -13.32
CA VAL A 151 -7.04 0.10 -12.54
C VAL A 151 -6.00 -0.51 -13.48
N VAL A 152 -4.71 -0.27 -13.19
CA VAL A 152 -3.56 -0.65 -14.04
C VAL A 152 -2.57 -1.56 -13.31
N ASN A 153 -3.06 -2.70 -12.82
CA ASN A 153 -2.29 -3.63 -11.98
C ASN A 153 -1.26 -4.49 -12.74
N GLU A 154 -1.24 -4.44 -14.08
CA GLU A 154 -0.46 -5.37 -14.92
C GLU A 154 1.04 -5.37 -14.57
N GLY A 155 1.60 -4.20 -14.23
CA GLY A 155 3.01 -4.00 -13.92
C GLY A 155 3.42 -4.35 -12.49
N MET A 156 2.49 -4.78 -11.64
CA MET A 156 2.71 -5.00 -10.22
C MET A 156 3.11 -6.44 -9.91
N ARG A 157 4.05 -6.61 -8.98
CA ARG A 157 4.47 -7.92 -8.48
C ARG A 157 4.66 -7.84 -6.98
N LEU A 158 4.14 -8.82 -6.27
CA LEU A 158 4.17 -8.85 -4.82
C LEU A 158 4.61 -10.23 -4.36
N TYR A 159 5.45 -10.28 -3.32
CA TYR A 159 5.75 -11.51 -2.60
C TYR A 159 6.14 -11.23 -1.16
N THR A 160 5.99 -12.24 -0.32
CA THR A 160 6.45 -12.22 1.06
C THR A 160 7.68 -13.11 1.24
N THR A 161 8.52 -12.71 2.18
CA THR A 161 9.50 -13.58 2.87
C THR A 161 9.06 -13.67 4.33
N GLU A 162 9.79 -14.40 5.19
CA GLU A 162 9.38 -14.60 6.60
C GLU A 162 8.95 -13.33 7.34
N LYS A 163 9.62 -12.20 7.09
CA LYS A 163 9.37 -10.93 7.82
C LYS A 163 9.18 -9.73 6.92
N LEU A 164 9.23 -9.90 5.59
CA LEU A 164 9.18 -8.79 4.64
C LEU A 164 8.14 -9.02 3.55
N LEU A 165 7.39 -7.97 3.26
CA LEU A 165 6.59 -7.84 2.05
C LEU A 165 7.36 -7.02 1.01
N HIS A 166 7.47 -7.53 -0.20
CA HIS A 166 8.13 -6.90 -1.33
C HIS A 166 7.09 -6.58 -2.40
N ILE A 167 7.05 -5.32 -2.85
CA ILE A 167 6.15 -4.84 -3.90
C ILE A 167 6.97 -4.16 -4.98
N PHE A 168 6.97 -4.73 -6.17
CA PHE A 168 7.60 -4.17 -7.36
C PHE A 168 6.53 -3.60 -8.27
N ILE A 169 6.74 -2.38 -8.74
CA ILE A 169 5.80 -1.68 -9.61
C ILE A 169 6.56 -1.21 -10.84
N ILE A 170 6.02 -1.56 -12.00
CA ILE A 170 6.37 -0.92 -13.27
C ILE A 170 5.24 0.03 -13.57
N ILE A 171 5.56 1.32 -13.54
CA ILE A 171 4.60 2.38 -13.81
C ILE A 171 4.30 2.35 -15.32
N PRO A 172 3.02 2.25 -15.73
CA PRO A 172 2.67 1.92 -17.11
C PRO A 172 2.96 3.06 -18.10
N HIS A 173 2.79 4.31 -17.68
CA HIS A 173 3.11 5.49 -18.47
C HIS A 173 3.34 6.71 -17.57
N GLN A 174 3.74 7.83 -18.16
CA GLN A 174 3.83 9.12 -17.47
C GLN A 174 2.48 9.52 -16.88
N GLY A 175 2.48 9.98 -15.64
CA GLY A 175 1.26 10.35 -14.92
C GLY A 175 1.40 10.22 -13.41
N GLU A 176 0.25 10.37 -12.73
CA GLU A 176 0.09 10.19 -11.30
C GLU A 176 -0.83 8.99 -11.04
N PHE A 177 -0.41 8.13 -10.12
CA PHE A 177 -1.08 6.89 -9.80
C PHE A 177 -1.30 6.79 -8.30
N LEU A 178 -2.47 6.32 -7.90
CA LEU A 178 -2.78 6.01 -6.53
C LEU A 178 -2.49 4.52 -6.28
N LEU A 179 -1.46 4.25 -5.50
CA LEU A 179 -1.12 2.92 -5.02
C LEU A 179 -1.84 2.67 -3.68
N LYS A 180 -2.63 1.59 -3.60
CA LYS A 180 -3.25 1.10 -2.37
C LYS A 180 -2.78 -0.32 -2.07
N LEU A 181 -2.40 -0.57 -0.82
CA LEU A 181 -2.05 -1.90 -0.31
C LEU A 181 -3.15 -2.38 0.62
N PHE A 182 -3.55 -3.64 0.45
CA PHE A 182 -4.58 -4.29 1.24
C PHE A 182 -4.04 -5.59 1.87
N GLU A 183 -4.66 -5.98 2.97
CA GLU A 183 -4.60 -7.34 3.49
C GLU A 183 -5.95 -8.02 3.38
N LYS A 184 -5.92 -9.33 3.14
CA LYS A 184 -7.09 -10.20 3.16
C LYS A 184 -6.83 -11.32 4.16
N THR A 185 -7.72 -11.46 5.12
CA THR A 185 -7.66 -12.52 6.13
C THR A 185 -8.26 -13.82 5.59
N SER A 186 -7.95 -14.95 6.25
CA SER A 186 -8.55 -16.26 5.93
C SER A 186 -10.09 -16.28 5.99
N LYS A 187 -10.70 -15.34 6.72
CA LYS A 187 -12.16 -15.15 6.79
C LYS A 187 -12.72 -14.32 5.63
N ASN A 188 -11.92 -14.05 4.58
CA ASN A 188 -12.25 -13.20 3.44
C ASN A 188 -12.55 -11.72 3.79
N VAL A 189 -12.17 -11.26 4.98
CA VAL A 189 -12.23 -9.83 5.31
C VAL A 189 -11.05 -9.13 4.67
N THR A 190 -11.33 -8.10 3.88
CA THR A 190 -10.35 -7.27 3.18
C THR A 190 -10.25 -5.91 3.86
N SER A 191 -9.03 -5.53 4.21
CA SER A 191 -8.73 -4.27 4.88
C SER A 191 -7.72 -3.47 4.06
N LEU A 192 -8.00 -2.18 3.83
CA LEU A 192 -6.97 -1.25 3.34
C LEU A 192 -5.91 -1.13 4.43
N LEU A 193 -4.63 -1.14 4.05
CA LEU A 193 -3.49 -0.93 4.94
C LEU A 193 -2.93 0.48 4.75
N CYS A 194 -2.49 0.82 3.55
CA CYS A 194 -1.84 2.10 3.29
C CYS A 194 -2.01 2.55 1.84
N GLY A 195 -1.72 3.84 1.60
CA GLY A 195 -1.80 4.46 0.28
C GLY A 195 -0.67 5.45 0.00
N TYR A 196 -0.21 5.45 -1.26
CA TYR A 196 0.85 6.31 -1.79
C TYR A 196 0.40 6.93 -3.12
N ILE A 197 0.90 8.13 -3.41
CA ILE A 197 0.89 8.74 -4.74
C ILE A 197 2.22 8.44 -5.41
N VAL A 198 2.16 7.80 -6.57
CA VAL A 198 3.32 7.48 -7.39
C VAL A 198 3.27 8.36 -8.63
N LYS A 199 4.31 9.16 -8.86
CA LYS A 199 4.39 10.10 -9.98
C LYS A 199 5.56 9.76 -10.89
N LEU A 200 5.28 9.47 -12.16
CA LEU A 200 6.31 9.29 -13.18
C LEU A 200 6.39 10.54 -14.05
N LYS A 201 7.55 11.20 -14.08
CA LYS A 201 7.74 12.49 -14.78
C LYS A 201 7.94 12.38 -16.29
N GLN A 202 8.48 11.27 -16.80
CA GLN A 202 8.76 11.10 -18.23
C GLN A 202 8.36 9.70 -18.72
N ASN A 203 7.74 9.65 -19.90
CA ASN A 203 7.28 8.43 -20.53
C ASN A 203 8.43 7.80 -21.34
N LEU A 204 8.77 6.54 -21.07
CA LEU A 204 9.50 5.69 -22.02
C LEU A 204 8.60 4.50 -22.35
N LYS A 205 8.75 3.91 -23.54
CA LYS A 205 8.06 2.68 -23.98
C LYS A 205 8.37 1.53 -23.02
N SER A 206 7.69 1.49 -21.87
CA SER A 206 7.77 0.41 -20.90
C SER A 206 6.64 -0.56 -21.22
N SER A 207 6.99 -1.72 -21.76
CA SER A 207 6.05 -2.83 -21.84
C SER A 207 6.21 -3.69 -20.60
N VAL A 208 5.12 -3.81 -19.83
CA VAL A 208 5.02 -4.81 -18.77
C VAL A 208 5.24 -6.19 -19.41
N PHE A 209 6.25 -6.91 -18.92
CA PHE A 209 6.57 -8.23 -19.46
C PHE A 209 7.06 -9.19 -18.37
N PRO A 210 6.64 -10.46 -18.38
CA PRO A 210 5.43 -10.97 -19.01
C PRO A 210 4.19 -10.44 -18.27
N LYS A 211 3.05 -10.40 -18.98
CA LYS A 211 1.75 -10.21 -18.34
C LYS A 211 1.44 -11.42 -17.46
N GLN A 212 0.86 -11.18 -16.28
CA GLN A 212 0.45 -12.22 -15.35
C GLN A 212 -1.06 -12.40 -15.41
N TYR A 213 -1.52 -13.65 -15.50
CA TYR A 213 -2.94 -13.97 -15.34
C TYR A 213 -3.28 -14.09 -13.85
N LYS A 214 -4.58 -13.99 -13.50
CA LYS A 214 -5.06 -14.06 -12.11
C LYS A 214 -4.52 -15.26 -11.32
N GLN A 215 -4.35 -16.40 -11.99
CA GLN A 215 -3.80 -17.63 -11.39
C GLN A 215 -2.35 -17.48 -10.90
N PHE A 216 -1.58 -16.56 -11.49
CA PHE A 216 -0.20 -16.28 -11.07
C PHE A 216 -0.12 -15.49 -9.75
N GLN A 217 -1.24 -14.96 -9.24
CA GLN A 217 -1.25 -14.14 -8.03
C GLN A 217 -1.39 -14.96 -6.73
N GLN A 218 -1.52 -16.29 -6.81
CA GLN A 218 -1.71 -17.19 -5.66
C GLN A 218 -0.39 -17.69 -5.07
N GLY A 219 0.47 -16.78 -4.59
CA GLY A 219 1.74 -17.15 -3.95
C GLY A 219 2.88 -17.51 -4.92
N TYR A 220 2.67 -17.30 -6.22
CA TYR A 220 3.71 -17.41 -7.24
C TYR A 220 4.43 -16.08 -7.43
N VAL A 221 5.74 -16.14 -7.66
CA VAL A 221 6.59 -14.96 -7.75
C VAL A 221 7.40 -15.01 -9.03
N LEU A 222 7.42 -13.90 -9.76
CA LEU A 222 8.36 -13.68 -10.85
C LEU A 222 9.39 -12.65 -10.42
N TYR A 223 10.66 -13.05 -10.35
CA TYR A 223 11.79 -12.19 -10.02
C TYR A 223 12.37 -11.50 -11.26
N SER A 224 12.46 -12.20 -12.39
CA SER A 224 13.00 -11.65 -13.65
C SER A 224 12.67 -12.51 -14.87
N PRO A 225 12.67 -11.98 -16.11
CA PRO A 225 12.64 -10.55 -16.43
C PRO A 225 11.28 -9.94 -16.07
N LEU A 226 11.28 -8.64 -15.78
CA LEU A 226 10.06 -7.89 -15.44
C LEU A 226 9.66 -6.87 -16.52
N GLN A 227 10.54 -6.65 -17.47
CA GLN A 227 10.38 -5.82 -18.66
C GLN A 227 11.13 -6.55 -19.78
N GLY A 228 10.73 -6.35 -21.03
CA GLY A 228 11.48 -6.91 -22.16
C GLY A 228 10.66 -7.07 -23.43
N HIS A 229 11.36 -7.07 -24.54
CA HIS A 229 10.86 -7.50 -25.84
C HIS A 229 11.52 -8.84 -26.18
N LEU A 230 10.71 -9.87 -26.41
CA LEU A 230 11.22 -11.17 -26.85
C LEU A 230 11.50 -11.13 -28.36
N ILE A 231 12.69 -11.58 -28.74
CA ILE A 231 13.13 -11.77 -30.12
C ILE A 231 12.90 -13.24 -30.47
N ILE A 232 12.31 -13.48 -31.63
CA ILE A 232 12.03 -14.84 -32.13
C ILE A 232 13.36 -15.59 -32.29
N GLY A 233 13.44 -16.79 -31.75
CA GLY A 233 14.62 -17.67 -31.84
C GLY A 233 15.61 -17.53 -30.67
N GLU A 234 15.47 -16.50 -29.83
CA GLU A 234 16.35 -16.27 -28.68
C GLU A 234 15.91 -17.04 -27.43
N LYS A 235 16.89 -17.42 -26.59
CA LYS A 235 16.63 -18.07 -25.30
C LYS A 235 16.58 -17.03 -24.18
N TYR A 236 15.51 -17.10 -23.38
CA TYR A 236 15.30 -16.21 -22.24
C TYR A 236 15.25 -17.00 -20.93
N LYS A 237 15.89 -16.46 -19.89
CA LYS A 237 15.87 -17.05 -18.53
C LYS A 237 14.86 -16.32 -17.66
N PHE A 238 13.92 -17.06 -17.09
CA PHE A 238 12.99 -16.57 -16.08
C PHE A 238 13.43 -17.06 -14.71
N LYS A 239 13.46 -16.16 -13.72
CA LYS A 239 13.65 -16.50 -12.31
C LYS A 239 12.31 -16.37 -11.62
N ILE A 240 11.78 -17.49 -11.12
CA ILE A 240 10.42 -17.61 -10.58
C ILE A 240 10.42 -18.47 -9.31
N ALA A 241 9.46 -18.25 -8.41
CA ALA A 241 9.11 -19.17 -7.34
C ALA A 241 7.66 -19.62 -7.52
N LEU A 242 7.43 -20.93 -7.63
CA LEU A 242 6.12 -21.53 -7.89
C LEU A 242 5.82 -22.65 -6.88
N PRO A 243 5.60 -22.35 -5.59
CA PRO A 243 5.33 -23.37 -4.58
C PRO A 243 4.13 -24.25 -4.95
N GLY A 244 4.36 -25.56 -5.08
CA GLY A 244 3.30 -26.53 -5.39
C GLY A 244 2.85 -26.59 -6.85
N ALA A 245 3.44 -25.78 -7.75
CA ALA A 245 3.10 -25.85 -9.17
C ALA A 245 3.64 -27.14 -9.80
N VAL A 246 2.77 -27.85 -10.51
CA VAL A 246 3.12 -29.09 -11.24
C VAL A 246 3.60 -28.77 -12.65
N GLU A 247 3.06 -27.71 -13.26
CA GLU A 247 3.34 -27.30 -14.63
C GLU A 247 3.35 -25.77 -14.75
N MET A 248 4.17 -25.25 -15.66
CA MET A 248 4.19 -23.85 -16.03
C MET A 248 4.24 -23.70 -17.54
N VAL A 249 3.42 -22.79 -18.07
CA VAL A 249 3.36 -22.47 -19.49
C VAL A 249 3.49 -20.96 -19.68
N VAL A 250 4.16 -20.55 -20.75
CA VAL A 250 4.10 -19.18 -21.27
C VAL A 250 3.16 -19.16 -22.46
N CYS A 251 2.17 -18.26 -22.40
CA CYS A 251 1.33 -17.95 -23.54
C CYS A 251 2.00 -16.83 -24.36
N LEU A 252 2.37 -17.13 -25.60
CA LEU A 252 2.75 -16.10 -26.57
C LEU A 252 1.48 -15.50 -27.17
N GLY A 253 1.14 -14.26 -26.79
CA GLY A 253 -0.03 -13.56 -27.30
C GLY A 253 0.09 -13.19 -28.80
N GLY A 254 -1.03 -13.22 -29.51
CA GLY A 254 -1.13 -12.91 -30.95
C GLY A 254 -2.29 -13.66 -31.62
N ALA A 255 -2.46 -13.48 -32.94
CA ALA A 255 -3.53 -14.11 -33.73
C ALA A 255 -3.54 -15.66 -33.61
N ASN A 256 -2.38 -16.26 -33.32
CA ASN A 256 -2.22 -17.68 -33.03
C ASN A 256 -1.57 -17.84 -31.64
N SER A 257 -2.37 -17.69 -30.59
CA SER A 257 -1.88 -17.89 -29.22
C SER A 257 -1.34 -19.31 -29.06
N SER A 258 -0.09 -19.44 -28.60
CA SER A 258 0.57 -20.73 -28.38
C SER A 258 1.02 -20.84 -26.94
N TRP A 259 0.78 -22.02 -26.35
CA TRP A 259 1.18 -22.35 -24.99
C TRP A 259 2.49 -23.15 -25.05
N ILE A 260 3.55 -22.57 -24.49
CA ILE A 260 4.88 -23.18 -24.49
C ILE A 260 5.20 -23.63 -23.05
N PRO A 261 5.37 -24.93 -22.80
CA PRO A 261 5.83 -25.42 -21.50
C PRO A 261 7.21 -24.85 -21.17
N ILE A 262 7.37 -24.33 -19.96
CA ILE A 262 8.69 -23.96 -19.43
C ILE A 262 9.26 -25.17 -18.70
N GLY A 263 10.45 -25.60 -19.12
CA GLY A 263 11.24 -26.55 -18.34
C GLY A 263 11.63 -25.93 -17.00
N LEU A 264 11.05 -26.44 -15.91
CA LEU A 264 11.37 -26.00 -14.55
C LEU A 264 12.75 -26.56 -14.17
N ASN A 265 13.78 -25.73 -14.29
CA ASN A 265 15.08 -26.07 -13.75
C ASN A 265 15.03 -25.85 -12.23
N LYS A 266 14.96 -26.93 -11.46
CA LYS A 266 15.03 -26.89 -9.99
C LYS A 266 16.48 -26.62 -9.57
N ASP A 267 16.98 -25.43 -9.85
CA ASP A 267 18.18 -24.95 -9.16
C ASP A 267 17.74 -24.64 -7.73
N SER A 268 18.06 -25.55 -6.82
CA SER A 268 17.78 -25.47 -5.40
C SER A 268 18.46 -24.23 -4.77
N THR A 269 17.70 -23.55 -3.90
CA THR A 269 18.01 -22.44 -2.98
C THR A 269 17.73 -21.03 -3.49
#